data_AF-A0A950ZDG2-F1
#
_entry.id   AF-A0A950ZDG2-F1
#
_cell.length_a   1.000
_cell.length_b   1.000
_cell.length_c   1.000
_cell.angle_alpha   90.00
_cell.angle_beta   90.00
_cell.angle_gamma   90.00
#
_symmetry.space_group_name_H-M   'P 1'
#
loop_
_entity.id
_entity.type
_entity.pdbx_description
1 polymer ?
#
loop_
_entity_poly.entity_id
_entity_poly.type
_entity_poly.pdbx_seq_one_letter_code
_entity_poly.pdbx_strand_id
1 'polypeptide(L)' 'MPATLEDARRIAMELTRDDRLQLAEELAATSYDARWLASWRAEVNRRAADLESGEDPGLTPDEFWSDDIA' A
#
# COMPACT_ATOMS: atom_id res chain seq x y z
N MET A 1 12.00 -16.56 -13.99
CA MET A 1 10.63 -16.03 -14.16
C MET A 1 10.24 -15.37 -12.85
N PRO A 2 9.93 -14.07 -12.81
CA PRO A 2 9.45 -13.45 -11.57
C PRO A 2 8.08 -14.04 -11.23
N ALA A 3 7.84 -14.32 -9.95
CA ALA A 3 6.54 -14.81 -9.48
C ALA A 3 5.47 -13.74 -9.71
N THR A 4 4.32 -14.13 -10.25
CA THR A 4 3.19 -13.21 -10.47
C THR A 4 2.37 -13.04 -9.18
N LEU A 5 1.53 -12.00 -9.11
CA LEU A 5 0.57 -11.83 -8.00
C LEU A 5 -0.40 -13.01 -7.88
N GLU A 6 -0.72 -13.64 -9.01
CA GLU A 6 -1.57 -14.82 -9.07
C GLU A 6 -0.87 -16.05 -8.47
N ASP A 7 0.43 -16.20 -8.70
CA ASP A 7 1.25 -17.24 -8.07
C ASP A 7 1.34 -17.04 -6.55
N ALA A 8 1.56 -15.80 -6.10
CA ALA A 8 1.60 -15.47 -4.67
C ALA A 8 0.26 -15.77 -3.98
N ARG A 9 -0.86 -15.43 -4.65
CA ARG A 9 -2.20 -15.73 -4.15
C ARG A 9 -2.44 -17.23 -4.05
N ARG A 10 -2.07 -18.00 -5.07
CA ARG A 10 -2.23 -19.46 -5.08
C ARG A 10 -1.45 -20.09 -3.92
N ILE A 11 -0.20 -19.71 -3.73
CA ILE A 11 0.64 -20.21 -2.63
C ILE A 11 0.03 -19.86 -1.27
N ALA A 12 -0.46 -18.62 -1.08
CA ALA A 12 -1.10 -18.22 0.17
C ALA A 12 -2.41 -18.99 0.46
N MET A 13 -3.13 -19.42 -0.58
CA MET A 13 -4.34 -20.23 -0.42
C MET A 13 -4.04 -21.70 -0.05
N GLU A 14 -2.87 -22.22 -0.42
CA GLU A 14 -2.40 -23.56 -0.06
C GLU A 14 -1.91 -23.63 1.41
N LEU A 15 -1.60 -22.48 2.02
CA LEU A 15 -1.19 -22.40 3.43
C LEU A 15 -2.37 -22.63 4.39
N THR A 16 -2.05 -23.17 5.57
CA THR A 16 -3.01 -23.22 6.68
C THR A 16 -3.30 -21.80 7.21
N ARG A 17 -4.33 -21.65 8.04
CA ARG A 17 -4.65 -20.36 8.66
C ARG A 17 -3.48 -19.84 9.51
N ASP A 18 -2.84 -20.73 10.27
CA ASP A 18 -1.77 -20.35 11.19
C ASP A 18 -0.50 -19.99 10.43
N ASP A 19 -0.18 -20.73 9.37
CA ASP A 19 0.96 -20.39 8.49
C ASP A 19 0.74 -19.08 7.74
N ARG A 20 -0.51 -18.77 7.34
CA ARG A 20 -0.85 -17.46 6.76
C ARG A 20 -0.64 -16.32 7.75
N LEU A 21 -0.98 -16.52 9.02
CA LEU A 21 -0.79 -15.51 10.07
C LEU A 21 0.70 -15.29 10.32
N GLN A 22 1.47 -16.37 10.47
CA GLN A 22 2.92 -16.33 10.65
C GLN A 22 3.60 -15.60 9.48
N LEU A 23 3.24 -15.94 8.24
CA LEU A 23 3.78 -15.28 7.05
C LEU A 23 3.42 -13.78 6.99
N ALA A 24 2.21 -13.41 7.40
CA ALA A 24 1.80 -12.01 7.46
C ALA A 24 2.61 -11.23 8.50
N GLU A 25 2.90 -11.81 9.66
CA GLU A 25 3.75 -11.22 10.69
C GLU A 25 5.19 -11.05 10.21
N GLU A 26 5.75 -12.04 9.52
CA GLU A 26 7.09 -11.97 8.93
C GLU A 26 7.20 -10.91 7.83
N LEU A 27 6.19 -10.81 6.96
CA LEU A 27 6.12 -9.76 5.95
C LEU A 27 5.97 -8.38 6.60
N ALA A 28 5.14 -8.23 7.62
CA ALA A 28 4.99 -6.97 8.37
C ALA A 28 6.31 -6.56 9.06
N ALA A 29 7.04 -7.53 9.62
CA ALA A 29 8.34 -7.30 10.24
C ALA A 29 9.43 -6.93 9.21
N THR A 30 9.35 -7.48 8.00
CA THR A 30 10.35 -7.26 6.93
C THR A 30 10.05 -6.01 6.09
N SER A 31 8.78 -5.60 6.00
CA SER A 31 8.32 -4.50 5.15
C SER A 31 8.37 -3.11 5.81
N TYR A 32 8.87 -2.99 7.04
CA TYR A 32 9.10 -1.68 7.65
C TYR A 32 10.32 -0.99 7.02
N ASP A 33 10.12 -0.35 5.87
CA ASP A 33 11.07 0.63 5.34
C ASP A 33 10.65 2.02 5.82
N ALA A 34 11.41 2.56 6.78
CA ALA A 34 11.17 3.88 7.34
C ALA A 34 11.19 5.00 6.27
N ARG A 35 11.94 4.82 5.18
CA ARG A 35 11.96 5.78 4.07
C ARG A 35 10.70 5.69 3.22
N TRP A 36 10.22 4.47 2.95
CA TRP A 36 8.93 4.28 2.26
C TRP A 36 7.80 4.92 3.05
N LEU A 37 7.74 4.67 4.37
CA LEU A 37 6.73 5.27 5.25
C LEU A 37 6.84 6.80 5.29
N ALA A 38 8.06 7.34 5.33
CA ALA A 38 8.27 8.79 5.29
C ALA A 38 7.79 9.42 3.97
N SER A 39 8.10 8.79 2.83
CA SER A 39 7.64 9.23 1.52
C SER A 39 6.12 9.16 1.38
N TRP A 40 5.50 8.06 1.83
CA TRP A 40 4.05 7.91 1.82
C TRP A 40 3.36 8.96 2.69
N ARG A 41 3.87 9.22 3.90
CA ARG A 41 3.36 10.28 4.78
C ARG A 41 3.48 11.67 4.16
N ALA A 42 4.60 11.96 3.49
CA ALA A 42 4.79 13.24 2.83
C ALA A 42 3.77 13.46 1.70
N GLU A 43 3.50 12.43 0.89
CA GLU A 43 2.52 12.49 -0.19
C GLU A 43 1.08 12.64 0.33
N VAL A 44 0.70 11.88 1.36
CA VAL A 44 -0.60 12.02 2.03
C VAL A 44 -0.80 13.44 2.56
N ASN A 45 0.22 14.02 3.20
CA ASN A 45 0.16 15.39 3.72
C ASN A 45 0.06 16.43 2.59
N ARG A 46 0.77 16.23 1.47
CA ARG A 46 0.68 17.11 0.29
C ARG A 46 -0.73 17.10 -0.27
N ARG A 47 -1.28 15.91 -0.56
CA ARG A 47 -2.65 15.75 -1.08
C ARG A 47 -3.71 16.33 -0.13
N ALA A 48 -3.51 16.20 1.19
CA ALA A 48 -4.42 16.78 2.17
C ALA A 48 -4.38 18.32 2.15
N ALA A 49 -3.19 18.91 2.02
CA ALA A 49 -3.04 20.35 1.85
C ALA A 49 -3.68 20.85 0.54
N ASP A 50 -3.51 20.11 -0.56
CA ASP A 50 -4.09 20.46 -1.88
C ASP A 50 -5.64 20.39 -1.85
N LEU A 51 -6.21 19.42 -1.11
CA LEU A 51 -7.65 19.34 -0.83
C LEU A 51 -8.16 20.52 0.02
N GLU A 52 -7.42 20.89 1.06
CA GLU A 52 -7.80 21.99 1.97
C GLU A 52 -7.65 23.36 1.29
N SER A 53 -6.65 23.54 0.44
CA SER A 53 -6.42 24.78 -0.31
C SER A 53 -7.34 24.94 -1.51
N GLY A 54 -7.89 23.82 -2.02
CA GLY A 54 -8.67 23.79 -3.26
C GLY A 54 -7.81 24.05 -4.50
N GLU A 55 -6.49 23.89 -4.41
CA GLU A 55 -5.56 24.06 -5.54
C GLU A 55 -5.69 22.93 -6.57
N ASP A 56 -6.19 21.75 -6.15
CA ASP A 56 -6.52 20.64 -7.05
C ASP A 56 -8.04 20.41 -7.11
N PRO A 57 -8.74 21.00 -8.11
CA PRO A 57 -10.18 20.81 -8.29
C PRO A 57 -10.55 19.40 -8.79
N GLY A 58 -9.57 18.58 -9.16
CA GLY A 58 -9.78 17.18 -9.53
C GLY A 58 -9.80 16.26 -8.32
N LEU A 59 -8.93 16.51 -7.33
CA LEU A 59 -8.69 15.60 -6.20
C LEU A 59 -9.96 15.37 -5.37
N THR A 60 -10.63 14.25 -5.63
CA THR A 60 -11.73 13.76 -4.79
C THR A 60 -11.19 12.84 -3.69
N PRO A 61 -11.95 12.60 -2.60
CA PRO A 61 -11.58 11.60 -1.60
C PRO A 61 -11.31 10.20 -2.19
N ASP A 62 -11.99 9.83 -3.27
CA ASP A 62 -11.78 8.54 -3.93
C ASP A 62 -10.46 8.51 -4.73
N GLU A 63 -10.10 9.63 -5.37
CA GLU A 63 -8.80 9.78 -6.05
C GLU A 63 -7.62 9.89 -5.09
N PHE A 64 -7.85 10.44 -3.89
CA PHE A 64 -6.85 10.54 -2.84
C PHE A 64 -6.26 9.15 -2.48
N TRP A 65 -7.09 8.12 -2.48
CA TRP A 65 -6.74 6.74 -2.12
C TRP A 65 -6.50 5.83 -3.34
N SER A 66 -6.54 6.36 -4.56
CA SER A 66 -6.31 5.59 -5.78
C SER A 66 -4.81 5.32 -6.00
N ASP A 67 -4.48 4.06 -6.28
CA ASP A 67 -3.14 3.59 -6.63
C ASP A 67 -2.76 3.93 -8.10
N ASP A 68 -3.71 4.42 -8.91
CA ASP A 68 -3.52 4.68 -10.36
C ASP A 68 -2.85 6.04 -10.68
N ILE A 69 -2.58 6.88 -9.68
CA ILE A 69 -1.87 8.16 -9.89
C ILE A 69 -0.37 7.91 -9.75
N ALA A 70 0.26 7.51 -10.85
CA ALA A 70 1.71 7.43 -11.05
C ALA A 70 2.15 8.28 -12.25
#